data_AF-A0A974TPX7-F1
#
_entry.id   AF-A0A974TPX7-F1
#
_cell.length_a   1.000
_cell.length_b   1.000
_cell.length_c   1.000
_cell.angle_alpha   90.00
_cell.angle_beta   90.00
_cell.angle_gamma   90.00
#
_symmetry.space_group_name_H-M   'P 1'
#
loop_
_entity.id
_entity.type
_entity.pdbx_description
1 polymer ?
#
loop_
_entity_poly.entity_id
_entity_poly.type
_entity_poly.pdbx_seq_one_letter_code
_entity_poly.pdbx_strand_id
1 'polypeptide(L)'
;MIARPFKEGLAAVVGCVVHGLGVSVAPWNAVKEAPGEVVSVPFGNPQIHRHVGLLQRQTSPRTTVIDRLHHHLASFSGEFGIPG
;
A
#
# COMPACT_ATOMS: atom_id res chain seq x y z
N MET A 1 -26.31 14.87 -9.84
CA MET A 1 -25.33 13.76 -9.69
C MET A 1 -23.95 14.38 -9.83
N ILE A 2 -23.26 14.66 -8.71
CA ILE A 2 -21.93 15.27 -8.75
C ILE A 2 -20.93 14.11 -8.83
N ALA A 3 -20.29 13.94 -9.99
CA ALA A 3 -19.17 13.01 -10.14
C ALA A 3 -18.04 13.47 -9.21
N ARG A 4 -17.72 12.67 -8.17
CA ARG A 4 -16.52 12.92 -7.35
C ARG A 4 -15.30 12.74 -8.25
N PRO A 5 -14.25 13.58 -8.11
CA PRO A 5 -13.08 13.52 -8.98
C PRO A 5 -12.48 12.12 -8.94
N PHE A 6 -12.24 11.56 -10.13
CA PHE A 6 -11.54 10.29 -10.30
C PHE A 6 -10.17 10.41 -9.62
N LYS A 7 -9.93 9.67 -8.54
CA LYS A 7 -8.58 9.57 -7.95
C LYS A 7 -7.68 8.87 -8.95
N GLU A 8 -6.63 9.53 -9.45
CA GLU A 8 -5.62 8.86 -10.29
C GLU A 8 -4.90 7.73 -9.53
N GLY A 9 -4.51 6.65 -10.21
CA GLY A 9 -3.75 5.54 -9.65
C GLY A 9 -4.60 4.38 -9.12
N LEU A 10 -4.13 3.69 -8.06
CA LEU A 10 -4.74 2.45 -7.54
C LEU A 10 -6.21 2.62 -7.14
N ALA A 11 -6.60 3.81 -6.67
CA ALA A 11 -7.99 4.08 -6.27
C ALA A 11 -8.96 4.11 -7.47
N ALA A 12 -8.53 4.57 -8.66
CA ALA A 12 -9.33 4.45 -9.87
C ALA A 12 -9.54 2.98 -10.25
N VAL A 13 -8.48 2.17 -10.20
CA VAL A 13 -8.55 0.73 -10.52
C VAL A 13 -9.52 0.01 -9.59
N VAL A 14 -9.43 0.26 -8.28
CA VAL A 14 -10.39 -0.28 -7.30
C VAL A 14 -11.80 0.23 -7.58
N GLY A 15 -11.96 1.51 -7.90
CA GLY A 15 -13.24 2.09 -8.31
C GLY A 15 -13.87 1.37 -9.51
N CYS A 16 -13.09 1.04 -10.54
CA CYS A 16 -13.56 0.28 -11.69
C CYS A 16 -14.10 -1.10 -11.28
N VAL A 17 -13.40 -1.81 -10.40
CA VAL A 17 -13.84 -3.12 -9.88
C VAL A 17 -15.14 -2.99 -9.07
N VAL A 18 -15.23 -2.00 -8.18
CA VAL A 18 -16.44 -1.73 -7.37
C VAL A 18 -17.67 -1.49 -8.25
N HIS A 19 -17.51 -0.83 -9.40
CA HIS A 19 -18.61 -0.57 -10.34
C HIS A 19 -18.86 -1.70 -11.34
N GLY A 20 -18.25 -2.88 -11.12
CA GLY A 20 -18.52 -4.07 -11.93
C GLY A 20 -17.82 -4.09 -13.29
N LEU A 21 -16.79 -3.26 -13.50
CA LEU A 21 -16.05 -3.23 -14.77
C LEU A 21 -15.08 -4.40 -14.95
N GLY A 22 -14.90 -5.25 -13.92
CA GLY A 22 -14.08 -6.44 -14.00
C GLY A 22 -13.38 -6.78 -12.68
N VAL A 23 -12.20 -7.38 -12.78
CA VAL A 23 -11.35 -7.79 -11.65
C VAL A 23 -9.95 -7.21 -11.80
N SER A 24 -9.24 -7.04 -10.68
CA SER A 24 -7.87 -6.53 -10.68
C SER A 24 -7.06 -7.09 -9.51
N VAL A 25 -5.73 -7.03 -9.63
CA VAL A 25 -4.79 -7.31 -8.55
C VAL A 25 -4.34 -5.97 -7.97
N ALA A 26 -4.58 -5.76 -6.68
CA ALA A 26 -4.24 -4.54 -5.98
C ALA A 26 -3.53 -4.85 -4.66
N PRO A 27 -2.66 -3.95 -4.16
CA PRO A 27 -2.10 -4.11 -2.83
C PRO A 27 -3.19 -4.00 -1.77
N TRP A 28 -3.00 -4.70 -0.65
CA TRP A 28 -4.02 -4.86 0.38
C TRP A 28 -4.57 -3.55 0.94
N ASN A 29 -3.71 -2.53 1.08
CA ASN A 29 -4.14 -1.20 1.55
C ASN A 29 -5.18 -0.54 0.62
N ALA A 30 -5.04 -0.70 -0.70
CA ALA A 30 -5.99 -0.14 -1.66
C ALA A 30 -7.34 -0.88 -1.62
N VAL A 31 -7.32 -2.19 -1.39
CA VAL A 31 -8.54 -3.00 -1.21
C VAL A 31 -9.26 -2.63 0.10
N LYS A 32 -8.50 -2.45 1.20
CA LYS A 32 -9.04 -2.07 2.51
C LYS A 32 -9.75 -0.71 2.51
N GLU A 33 -9.32 0.21 1.65
CA GLU A 33 -9.91 1.54 1.50
C GLU A 33 -11.01 1.63 0.41
N ALA A 34 -11.41 0.49 -0.17
CA ALA A 34 -12.39 0.47 -1.25
C ALA A 34 -13.77 0.99 -0.78
N PRO A 35 -14.41 1.93 -1.52
CA PRO A 35 -15.72 2.45 -1.19
C PRO A 35 -16.82 1.51 -1.73
N GLY A 36 -16.97 0.32 -1.15
CA GLY A 36 -18.01 -0.63 -1.56
C GLY A 36 -17.70 -2.08 -1.17
N GLU A 37 -18.60 -2.98 -1.54
CA GLU A 37 -18.39 -4.42 -1.34
C GLU A 37 -17.55 -4.99 -2.48
N VAL A 38 -16.36 -5.50 -2.13
CA VAL A 38 -15.50 -6.26 -3.03
C VAL A 38 -15.06 -7.54 -2.34
N VAL A 39 -15.04 -8.63 -3.09
CA VAL A 39 -14.45 -9.90 -2.63
C VAL A 39 -13.00 -9.93 -3.06
N SER A 40 -12.09 -10.17 -2.11
CA SER A 40 -10.66 -10.30 -2.36
C SER A 40 -10.17 -11.71 -2.05
N VAL A 41 -9.27 -12.22 -2.88
CA VAL A 41 -8.54 -13.47 -2.65
C VAL A 41 -7.03 -13.21 -2.68
N PRO A 42 -6.21 -13.99 -1.95
CA PRO A 42 -4.75 -13.88 -2.06
C PRO A 42 -4.27 -14.09 -3.51
N PHE A 43 -3.27 -13.31 -3.92
CA PHE A 43 -2.67 -13.43 -5.24
C PHE A 43 -1.27 -14.07 -5.16
N GLY A 44 -1.08 -15.17 -5.87
CA GLY A 44 0.17 -15.94 -5.91
C GLY A 44 0.27 -17.04 -4.84
N ASN A 45 1.19 -17.99 -5.06
CA ASN A 45 1.60 -18.99 -4.09
C ASN A 45 3.11 -19.27 -4.23
N PRO A 46 3.98 -18.73 -3.34
CA PRO A 46 3.64 -17.96 -2.15
C PRO A 46 3.03 -16.59 -2.49
N GLN A 47 2.31 -16.00 -1.54
CA GLN A 47 1.71 -14.68 -1.70
C GLN A 47 2.80 -13.62 -1.97
N ILE A 48 2.53 -12.72 -2.93
CA ILE A 48 3.48 -11.68 -3.32
C ILE A 48 3.34 -10.47 -2.40
N HIS A 49 4.46 -10.04 -1.80
CA HIS A 49 4.54 -8.84 -0.96
C HIS A 49 5.37 -7.74 -1.65
N ARG A 50 4.91 -6.49 -1.53
CA ARG A 50 5.63 -5.31 -2.01
C ARG A 50 6.19 -4.55 -0.81
N HIS A 51 7.51 -4.47 -0.71
CA HIS A 51 8.17 -3.67 0.32
C HIS A 51 8.12 -2.17 -0.01
N VAL A 52 7.89 -1.37 1.03
CA VAL A 52 7.99 0.09 1.00
C VAL A 52 9.09 0.46 1.98
N GLY A 53 10.10 1.21 1.50
CA GLY A 53 11.27 1.56 2.29
C GLY A 53 11.58 3.04 2.28
N LEU A 54 12.50 3.44 3.15
CA LEU A 54 13.04 4.79 3.20
C LEU A 54 14.31 4.86 2.33
N LEU A 55 14.42 5.89 1.50
CA LEU A 55 15.63 6.18 0.74
C LEU A 55 16.34 7.39 1.35
N GLN A 56 17.63 7.22 1.67
CA GLN A 56 18.46 8.29 2.21
C GLN A 56 19.77 8.43 1.42
N ARG A 57 20.31 9.65 1.38
CA ARG A 57 21.68 9.89 0.89
C ARG A 57 22.67 9.31 1.90
N GLN A 58 23.68 8.58 1.44
CA GLN A 58 24.68 7.93 2.30
C GLN A 58 25.41 8.90 3.24
N THR A 59 25.66 10.14 2.82
CA THR A 59 26.36 11.17 3.61
C THR A 59 25.42 12.14 4.33
N SER A 60 24.15 11.76 4.51
CA SER A 60 23.18 12.61 5.20
C SER A 60 23.54 12.76 6.68
N PRO A 61 23.58 13.98 7.25
CA PRO A 61 23.75 14.17 8.69
C PRO A 61 22.53 13.68 9.50
N ARG A 62 21.45 13.26 8.83
CA ARG A 62 20.20 12.79 9.45
C ARG A 62 20.10 11.27 9.60
N THR A 63 21.16 10.51 9.32
CA THR A 63 21.13 9.03 9.39
C THR A 63 20.53 8.53 10.69
N THR A 64 20.99 9.03 11.84
CA THR A 64 20.46 8.64 13.16
C THR A 64 18.95 8.89 13.32
N VAL A 65 18.41 9.96 12.71
CA VAL A 65 16.98 10.27 12.78
C VAL A 65 16.19 9.32 11.86
N ILE A 66 16.73 9.05 10.66
CA ILE A 66 16.10 8.16 9.68
C ILE A 66 16.10 6.73 10.18
N ASP A 67 17.16 6.28 10.85
CA ASP A 67 17.23 4.95 11.47
C ASP A 67 16.19 4.80 12.59
N ARG A 68 16.04 5.82 13.45
CA ARG A 68 14.98 5.84 14.47
C ARG A 68 13.58 5.81 13.86
N LEU A 69 13.37 6.55 12.77
CA LEU A 69 12.11 6.54 12.04
C LEU A 69 11.85 5.15 11.43
N HIS A 70 12.85 4.55 10.79
CA HIS A 70 12.75 3.21 10.21
C HIS A 70 12.37 2.19 11.28
N HIS A 71 13.04 2.22 12.44
CA HIS A 71 12.74 1.33 13.55
C HIS A 71 11.30 1.50 14.06
N HIS A 72 10.83 2.74 14.18
CA HIS A 72 9.46 3.02 14.60
C HIS A 72 8.44 2.54 13.56
N LEU A 73 8.69 2.75 12.27
CA LEU A 73 7.83 2.28 11.18
C LEU A 73 7.79 0.75 11.10
N ALA A 74 8.93 0.08 11.28
CA ALA A 74 9.01 -1.38 11.29
C ALA A 74 8.20 -1.97 12.46
N SER A 75 8.37 -1.40 13.67
CA SER A 75 7.58 -1.80 14.84
C SER A 75 6.08 -1.53 14.65
N PHE A 76 5.71 -0.37 14.11
CA PHE A 76 4.33 0.01 13.84
C PHE A 76 3.65 -0.92 12.81
N SER A 77 4.42 -1.44 11.85
CA SER A 77 3.93 -2.31 10.79
C SER A 77 3.67 -3.76 11.24
N GLY A 78 3.97 -4.10 12.49
CA GLY A 78 3.70 -5.43 13.07
C GLY A 78 4.39 -6.55 12.28
N GLU A 79 3.62 -7.57 11.88
CA GLU A 79 4.13 -8.72 11.11
C GLU A 79 4.68 -8.37 9.71
N PHE A 80 4.32 -7.20 9.19
CA PHE A 80 4.81 -6.70 7.90
C PHE A 80 6.03 -5.77 8.04
N GLY A 81 6.49 -5.52 9.26
CA GLY A 81 7.68 -4.71 9.53
C GLY A 81 8.97 -5.39 9.07
N ILE A 82 9.80 -4.67 8.34
CA ILE A 82 11.14 -5.14 7.94
C ILE A 82 12.15 -4.55 8.92
N PRO A 83 12.82 -5.37 9.76
CA PRO A 83 13.87 -4.87 10.63
C PRO A 83 15.05 -4.33 9.79
N GLY A 84 15.65 -3.24 10.27
CA GLY A 84 16.80 -2.59 9.65
C GLY A 84 18.14 -3.16 10.11
#